data_AF-A0AAE0RJ49-F1
#
_entry.id   AF-A0AAE0RJ49-F1
#
_cell.length_a   1.000
_cell.length_b   1.000
_cell.length_c   1.000
_cell.angle_alpha   90.00
_cell.angle_beta   90.00
_cell.angle_gamma   90.00
#
_symmetry.space_group_name_H-M   'P 1'
#
loop_
_entity.id
_entity.type
_entity.pdbx_description
1 polymer ?
#
loop_
_entity_poly.entity_id
_entity_poly.type
_entity_poly.pdbx_seq_one_letter_code
_entity_poly.pdbx_strand_id
1 'polypeptide(L)'
;MTLMVCKKKRSKIEIEKKTKWWKLKKEECCEEFRQKLRQALGGQVVLPDDWESTAEVIRETGRKVLGVSTGRRKEDKETWWWNEEIQDSIQRKRLAKKKWDMDRTEENRQEYKELQRRVKKEVSKAKQKAYDELYTRLDTIEGQKDLYRLARQRDRDGKDVQQVRVIKDRDGRVLTSEESVQRRWKEYFEELMNEENQREKRVEQKVDKIRKDEVRKALKRMKSGEAVGPDDIPVKVWKCLGEAAVELLTGLFNKVLESERMPEEWRRSVLVPIFKNKGEVQSCSNYRGTKLMSHTMMLWERVVEARLRKVVEICEQQYGFMSRKSTTDAIFALRILMEKYGDGQRELHCVFVNLEKAYDRVPREELWYCMRKSRVAEKYVRVVQDMYERSRTVARCAVGQTEEFKVYSIRDQL
;
A
#
# COMPACT_ATOMS: atom_id res chain seq x y z
N MET A 1 36.66 18.03 -26.75
CA MET A 1 35.56 17.05 -26.88
C MET A 1 34.33 17.62 -26.20
N THR A 2 33.34 18.04 -26.99
CA THR A 2 32.09 18.63 -26.49
C THR A 2 31.15 17.50 -26.08
N LEU A 3 30.90 17.33 -24.78
CA LEU A 3 29.92 16.36 -24.25
C LEU A 3 28.52 16.72 -24.74
N MET A 4 28.05 16.06 -25.80
CA MET A 4 26.64 16.09 -26.20
C MET A 4 25.82 15.30 -25.17
N VAL A 5 25.21 16.01 -24.23
CA VAL A 5 24.15 15.43 -23.38
C VAL A 5 22.89 15.29 -24.23
N CYS A 6 22.75 14.13 -24.87
CA CYS A 6 21.49 13.72 -25.51
C CYS A 6 20.41 13.61 -24.42
N LYS A 7 19.56 14.63 -24.28
CA LYS A 7 18.33 14.54 -23.48
C LYS A 7 17.43 13.48 -24.13
N LYS A 8 17.53 12.22 -23.70
CA LYS A 8 16.52 11.19 -24.00
C LYS A 8 15.15 11.78 -23.64
N LYS A 9 14.27 11.94 -24.64
CA LYS A 9 12.85 12.24 -24.42
C LYS A 9 12.34 11.19 -23.42
N ARG A 10 11.85 11.63 -22.26
CA ARG A 10 11.16 10.74 -21.32
C ARG A 10 10.05 10.04 -22.11
N SER A 11 10.14 8.71 -22.25
CA SER A 11 9.02 7.93 -22.74
C SER A 11 7.82 8.25 -21.83
N LYS A 12 6.69 8.60 -22.44
CA LYS A 12 5.44 8.77 -21.69
C LYS A 12 5.08 7.38 -21.16
N ILE A 13 5.39 7.12 -19.89
CA ILE A 13 4.93 5.90 -19.21
C ILE A 13 3.40 5.98 -19.21
N GLU A 14 2.76 5.18 -20.06
CA GLU A 14 1.31 5.08 -20.12
C GLU A 14 0.86 4.33 -18.87
N ILE A 15 0.27 5.06 -17.92
CA ILE A 15 -0.21 4.46 -16.67
C ILE A 15 -1.55 3.81 -16.98
N GLU A 16 -1.68 2.54 -16.59
CA GLU A 16 -2.91 1.77 -16.72
C GLU A 16 -4.14 2.55 -16.20
N LYS A 17 -5.20 2.59 -17.01
CA LYS A 17 -6.43 3.32 -16.67
C LYS A 17 -7.08 2.63 -15.46
N LYS A 18 -7.38 3.41 -14.42
CA LYS A 18 -7.98 2.90 -13.17
C LYS A 18 -9.39 3.39 -13.00
N THR A 19 -10.23 2.56 -12.40
CA THR A 19 -11.60 2.94 -12.05
C THR A 19 -11.60 4.06 -11.01
N LYS A 20 -12.49 5.05 -11.16
CA LYS A 20 -12.54 6.24 -10.29
C LYS A 20 -13.22 5.97 -8.94
N TRP A 21 -12.78 4.94 -8.20
CA TRP A 21 -13.38 4.50 -6.93
C TRP A 21 -13.47 5.56 -5.84
N TRP A 22 -12.69 6.65 -5.93
CA TRP A 22 -12.80 7.75 -4.98
C TRP A 22 -14.13 8.51 -5.08
N LYS A 23 -14.87 8.39 -6.19
CA LYS A 23 -16.21 8.94 -6.36
C LYS A 23 -17.27 8.31 -5.44
N LEU A 24 -17.05 7.07 -4.98
CA LEU A 24 -17.92 6.40 -3.99
C LEU A 24 -17.96 7.09 -2.61
N LYS A 25 -17.21 8.19 -2.42
CA LYS A 25 -17.39 9.07 -1.26
C LYS A 25 -18.69 9.89 -1.33
N LYS A 26 -19.24 10.10 -2.53
CA LYS A 26 -20.51 10.78 -2.74
C LYS A 26 -21.63 9.75 -2.64
N GLU A 27 -22.65 10.04 -1.84
CA GLU A 27 -23.76 9.10 -1.61
C GLU A 27 -24.49 8.78 -2.93
N GLU A 28 -24.78 9.80 -3.75
CA GLU A 28 -25.38 9.65 -5.09
C GLU A 28 -24.66 8.62 -5.95
N CYS A 29 -23.32 8.71 -6.03
CA CYS A 29 -22.51 7.75 -6.80
C CYS A 29 -22.50 6.35 -6.18
N CYS A 30 -22.63 6.24 -4.85
CA CYS A 30 -22.71 4.95 -4.18
C CYS A 30 -24.08 4.29 -4.41
N GLU A 31 -25.17 5.05 -4.34
CA GLU A 31 -26.53 4.57 -4.64
C GLU A 31 -26.67 4.14 -6.10
N GLU A 32 -26.22 4.98 -7.04
CA GLU A 32 -26.22 4.63 -8.47
C GLU A 32 -25.42 3.35 -8.73
N PHE A 33 -24.24 3.23 -8.11
CA PHE A 33 -23.42 2.03 -8.21
C PHE A 33 -24.13 0.79 -7.64
N ARG A 34 -24.77 0.88 -6.46
CA ARG A 34 -25.56 -0.21 -5.87
C ARG A 34 -26.70 -0.65 -6.80
N GLN A 35 -27.44 0.31 -7.37
CA GLN A 35 -28.58 0.04 -8.23
C GLN A 35 -28.14 -0.63 -9.54
N LYS A 36 -27.09 -0.10 -10.18
CA LYS A 36 -26.54 -0.66 -11.43
C LYS A 36 -25.93 -2.05 -11.22
N LEU A 37 -25.28 -2.26 -10.07
CA LEU A 37 -24.75 -3.59 -9.72
C LEU A 37 -25.89 -4.59 -9.54
N ARG A 38 -26.95 -4.23 -8.82
CA ARG A 38 -28.15 -5.08 -8.67
C ARG A 38 -28.79 -5.41 -10.02
N GLN A 39 -28.87 -4.43 -10.94
CA GLN A 39 -29.38 -4.66 -12.29
C GLN A 39 -28.50 -5.63 -13.09
N ALA A 40 -27.17 -5.47 -13.02
CA ALA A 40 -26.22 -6.35 -13.69
C ALA A 40 -26.29 -7.81 -13.20
N LEU A 41 -26.74 -8.01 -11.96
CA LEU A 41 -26.95 -9.33 -11.35
C LEU A 41 -28.38 -9.88 -11.54
N GLY A 42 -29.13 -9.36 -12.51
CA GLY A 42 -30.49 -9.82 -12.79
C GLY A 42 -31.50 -9.53 -11.67
N GLY A 43 -31.28 -8.47 -10.88
CA GLY A 43 -32.16 -8.10 -9.77
C GLY A 43 -31.91 -8.86 -8.47
N GLN A 44 -30.91 -9.73 -8.43
CA GLN A 44 -30.55 -10.45 -7.20
C GLN A 44 -30.11 -9.46 -6.11
N VAL A 45 -30.66 -9.65 -4.91
CA VAL A 45 -30.28 -8.88 -3.72
C VAL A 45 -28.91 -9.33 -3.19
N VAL A 46 -28.57 -10.59 -3.44
CA VAL A 46 -27.33 -11.26 -3.00
C VAL A 46 -26.40 -11.41 -4.20
N LEU A 47 -25.12 -11.11 -3.99
CA LEU A 47 -24.10 -11.31 -5.02
C LEU A 47 -23.80 -12.81 -5.19
N PRO A 48 -23.46 -13.28 -6.40
CA PRO A 48 -23.08 -14.66 -6.62
C PRO A 48 -21.91 -15.07 -5.71
N ASP A 49 -21.92 -16.34 -5.29
CA ASP A 49 -20.85 -16.88 -4.47
C ASP A 49 -19.56 -17.18 -5.27
N ASP A 50 -19.58 -17.04 -6.59
CA ASP A 50 -18.41 -17.16 -7.44
C ASP A 50 -17.60 -15.85 -7.45
N TRP A 51 -16.31 -15.94 -7.08
CA TRP A 51 -15.47 -14.77 -6.95
C TRP A 51 -15.18 -14.12 -8.30
N GLU A 52 -14.82 -14.88 -9.32
CA GLU A 52 -14.34 -14.33 -10.60
C GLU A 52 -15.46 -13.55 -11.31
N SER A 53 -16.64 -14.16 -11.43
CA SER A 53 -17.81 -13.52 -12.01
C SER A 53 -18.20 -12.27 -11.23
N THR A 54 -18.22 -12.35 -9.89
CA THR A 54 -18.61 -11.23 -9.05
C THR A 54 -17.61 -10.08 -9.12
N ALA A 55 -16.32 -10.39 -9.08
CA ALA A 55 -15.24 -9.41 -9.18
C ALA A 55 -15.27 -8.70 -10.55
N GLU A 56 -15.52 -9.43 -11.63
CA GLU A 56 -15.65 -8.87 -12.96
C GLU A 56 -16.86 -7.94 -13.08
N VAL A 57 -18.04 -8.37 -12.62
CA VAL A 57 -19.26 -7.54 -12.63
C VAL A 57 -19.08 -6.27 -11.79
N ILE A 58 -18.41 -6.36 -10.63
CA ILE A 58 -18.07 -5.19 -9.79
C ILE A 58 -17.17 -4.22 -10.56
N ARG A 59 -16.10 -4.72 -11.18
CA ARG A 59 -15.14 -3.88 -11.94
C ARG A 59 -15.83 -3.23 -13.12
N GLU A 60 -16.61 -3.98 -13.90
CA GLU A 60 -17.30 -3.46 -15.07
C GLU A 60 -18.35 -2.41 -14.70
N THR A 61 -19.15 -2.68 -13.66
CA THR A 61 -20.12 -1.71 -13.13
C THR A 61 -19.40 -0.45 -12.64
N GLY A 62 -18.28 -0.60 -11.95
CA GLY A 62 -17.45 0.51 -11.48
C GLY A 62 -16.94 1.37 -12.65
N ARG A 63 -16.45 0.73 -13.71
CA ARG A 63 -16.00 1.43 -14.93
C ARG A 63 -17.13 2.17 -15.62
N LYS A 64 -18.33 1.58 -15.72
CA LYS A 64 -19.52 2.18 -16.33
C LYS A 64 -20.04 3.39 -15.53
N VAL A 65 -20.21 3.24 -14.22
CA VAL A 65 -20.83 4.28 -13.36
C VAL A 65 -19.83 5.38 -12.99
N LEU A 66 -18.63 5.00 -12.54
CA LEU A 66 -17.66 5.97 -12.00
C LEU A 66 -16.75 6.54 -13.10
N GLY A 67 -16.65 5.83 -14.22
CA GLY A 67 -15.71 6.11 -15.29
C GLY A 67 -14.29 5.65 -14.95
N VAL A 68 -13.43 5.67 -15.97
CA VAL A 68 -11.99 5.38 -15.85
C VAL A 68 -11.17 6.67 -15.81
N SER A 69 -10.00 6.60 -15.15
CA SER A 69 -8.99 7.65 -15.23
C SER A 69 -8.45 7.75 -16.65
N THR A 70 -7.98 8.94 -17.02
CA THR A 70 -7.47 9.21 -18.37
C THR A 70 -6.10 8.56 -18.64
N GLY A 71 -5.51 7.85 -17.67
CA GLY A 71 -4.15 7.29 -17.75
C GLY A 71 -3.03 8.33 -17.83
N ARG A 72 -3.37 9.61 -18.03
CA ARG A 72 -2.44 10.73 -18.03
C ARG A 72 -2.07 11.06 -16.59
N ARG A 73 -0.77 11.09 -16.30
CA ARG A 73 -0.25 11.75 -15.11
C ARG A 73 -0.87 13.16 -15.12
N LYS A 74 -1.75 13.47 -14.15
CA LYS A 74 -2.05 14.87 -13.84
C LYS A 74 -0.68 15.50 -13.65
N GLU A 75 -0.32 16.51 -14.44
CA GLU A 75 0.86 17.30 -14.13
C GLU A 75 0.79 17.57 -12.63
N ASP A 76 1.82 17.11 -11.90
CA ASP A 76 1.86 17.31 -10.46
C ASP A 76 1.58 18.79 -10.28
N LYS A 77 0.46 19.15 -9.63
CA LYS A 77 0.26 20.54 -9.22
C LYS A 77 1.55 20.85 -8.46
N GLU A 78 2.40 21.72 -9.01
CA GLU A 78 3.74 21.94 -8.48
C GLU A 78 3.64 22.29 -6.99
N THR A 79 2.49 22.83 -6.55
CA THR A 79 2.18 22.98 -5.12
C THR A 79 0.66 23.03 -4.83
N TRP A 80 0.29 22.86 -3.55
CA TRP A 80 -1.09 22.80 -3.05
C TRP A 80 -1.90 24.11 -3.20
N TRP A 81 -1.24 25.23 -3.49
CA TRP A 81 -1.83 26.55 -3.75
C TRP A 81 -2.03 26.84 -5.27
N TRP A 82 -1.78 25.85 -6.14
CA TRP A 82 -1.85 25.99 -7.59
C TRP A 82 -3.30 25.94 -8.14
N ASN A 83 -3.69 26.96 -8.91
CA ASN A 83 -5.00 27.10 -9.56
C ASN A 83 -4.86 27.35 -11.08
N GLU A 84 -5.98 27.25 -11.81
CA GLU A 84 -6.01 27.38 -13.29
C GLU A 84 -5.66 28.81 -13.74
N GLU A 85 -6.04 29.82 -12.96
CA GLU A 85 -5.74 31.24 -13.23
C GLU A 85 -4.23 31.53 -13.18
N ILE A 86 -3.52 31.03 -12.16
CA ILE A 86 -2.05 31.14 -12.05
C ILE A 86 -1.37 30.41 -13.20
N GLN A 87 -1.91 29.25 -13.59
CA GLN A 87 -1.36 28.47 -14.70
C GLN A 87 -1.43 29.27 -16.01
N ASP A 88 -2.58 29.88 -16.31
CA ASP A 88 -2.75 30.73 -17.49
C ASP A 88 -1.83 31.97 -17.43
N SER A 89 -1.76 32.67 -16.29
CA SER A 89 -0.85 33.80 -16.11
C SER A 89 0.63 33.43 -16.28
N ILE A 90 1.06 32.25 -15.80
CA ILE A 90 2.42 31.74 -16.01
C ILE A 90 2.66 31.36 -17.48
N GLN A 91 1.67 30.78 -18.17
CA GLN A 91 1.75 30.46 -19.59
C GLN A 91 1.91 31.73 -20.43
N ARG A 92 1.12 32.78 -20.18
CA ARG A 92 1.25 34.10 -20.83
C ARG A 92 2.64 34.69 -20.62
N LYS A 93 3.18 34.63 -19.39
CA LYS A 93 4.57 35.06 -19.10
C LYS A 93 5.61 34.23 -19.88
N ARG A 94 5.43 32.91 -20.00
CA ARG A 94 6.34 32.04 -20.78
C ARG A 94 6.29 32.38 -22.28
N LEU A 95 5.11 32.68 -22.83
CA LEU A 95 4.95 33.11 -24.22
C LEU A 95 5.62 34.47 -24.47
N ALA A 96 5.43 35.45 -23.59
CA ALA A 96 6.11 36.75 -23.67
C ALA A 96 7.64 36.62 -23.55
N LYS A 97 8.14 35.73 -22.69
CA LYS A 97 9.57 35.43 -22.62
C LYS A 97 10.10 34.85 -23.93
N LYS A 98 9.35 33.92 -24.54
CA LYS A 98 9.72 33.31 -25.82
C LYS A 98 9.75 34.35 -26.96
N LYS A 99 8.81 35.30 -26.98
CA LYS A 99 8.84 36.44 -27.92
C LYS A 99 10.06 37.33 -27.71
N TRP A 100 10.38 37.67 -26.46
CA TRP A 100 11.59 38.45 -26.15
C TRP A 100 12.89 37.71 -26.52
N ASP A 101 12.95 36.40 -26.27
CA ASP A 101 14.12 35.57 -26.62
C ASP A 101 14.34 35.49 -28.14
N MET A 102 13.27 35.65 -28.95
CA MET A 102 13.33 35.66 -30.42
C MET A 102 13.69 37.04 -30.99
N ASP A 103 12.95 38.09 -30.61
CA ASP A 103 13.03 39.40 -31.29
C ASP A 103 13.98 40.38 -30.58
N ARG A 104 14.31 40.14 -29.30
CA ARG A 104 15.20 40.96 -28.44
C ARG A 104 14.92 42.47 -28.41
N THR A 105 13.70 42.90 -28.74
CA THR A 105 13.26 44.31 -28.66
C THR A 105 13.01 44.76 -27.22
N GLU A 106 13.15 46.06 -26.95
CA GLU A 106 12.93 46.64 -25.61
C GLU A 106 11.43 46.61 -25.21
N GLU A 107 10.52 46.69 -26.18
CA GLU A 107 9.07 46.55 -25.99
C GLU A 107 8.70 45.16 -25.47
N ASN A 108 9.23 44.08 -26.10
CA ASN A 108 9.02 42.71 -25.65
C ASN A 108 9.65 42.44 -24.28
N ARG A 109 10.78 43.10 -23.98
CA ARG A 109 11.43 43.05 -22.67
C ARG A 109 10.55 43.67 -21.59
N GLN A 110 9.92 44.79 -21.89
CA GLN A 110 9.02 45.50 -20.98
C GLN A 110 7.73 44.69 -20.74
N GLU A 111 7.12 44.15 -21.80
CA GLU A 111 5.95 43.26 -21.70
C GLU A 111 6.23 42.03 -20.82
N TYR A 112 7.39 41.38 -21.02
CA TYR A 112 7.82 40.26 -20.17
C TYR A 112 8.01 40.67 -18.71
N LYS A 113 8.66 41.81 -18.41
CA LYS A 113 8.87 42.30 -17.04
C LYS A 113 7.56 42.60 -16.33
N GLU A 114 6.59 43.19 -17.03
CA GLU A 114 5.26 43.50 -16.48
C GLU A 114 4.47 42.24 -16.15
N LEU A 115 4.44 41.28 -17.08
CA LEU A 115 3.82 39.96 -16.85
C LEU A 115 4.54 39.20 -15.72
N GLN A 116 5.86 39.32 -15.61
CA GLN A 116 6.62 38.72 -14.52
C GLN A 116 6.23 39.33 -13.16
N ARG A 117 6.08 40.66 -13.07
CA ARG A 117 5.62 41.34 -11.85
C ARG A 117 4.19 40.93 -11.49
N ARG A 118 3.30 40.88 -12.49
CA ARG A 118 1.89 40.49 -12.33
C ARG A 118 1.76 39.06 -11.80
N VAL A 119 2.45 38.11 -12.44
CA VAL A 119 2.51 36.71 -11.98
C VAL A 119 3.05 36.61 -10.56
N LYS A 120 4.11 37.35 -10.20
CA LYS A 120 4.66 37.33 -8.83
C LYS A 120 3.62 37.79 -7.80
N LYS A 121 2.84 38.81 -8.12
CA LYS A 121 1.76 39.34 -7.26
C LYS A 121 0.60 38.35 -7.14
N GLU A 122 0.15 37.76 -8.25
CA GLU A 122 -0.92 36.76 -8.28
C GLU A 122 -0.55 35.49 -7.51
N VAL A 123 0.68 34.98 -7.71
CA VAL A 123 1.22 33.84 -6.95
C VAL A 123 1.29 34.16 -5.46
N SER A 124 1.71 35.37 -5.08
CA SER A 124 1.76 35.77 -3.67
C SER A 124 0.38 35.80 -3.04
N LYS A 125 -0.62 36.38 -3.73
CA LYS A 125 -2.01 36.43 -3.26
C LYS A 125 -2.63 35.04 -3.14
N ALA A 126 -2.41 34.19 -4.13
CA ALA A 126 -2.94 32.83 -4.11
C ALA A 126 -2.31 31.97 -3.02
N LYS A 127 -1.00 32.11 -2.79
CA LYS A 127 -0.32 31.50 -1.63
C LYS A 127 -0.95 31.96 -0.32
N GLN A 128 -1.11 33.28 -0.14
CA GLN A 128 -1.70 33.84 1.07
C GLN A 128 -3.11 33.30 1.32
N LYS A 129 -4.00 33.40 0.32
CA LYS A 129 -5.37 32.88 0.41
C LYS A 129 -5.40 31.39 0.76
N ALA A 130 -4.54 30.59 0.12
CA ALA A 130 -4.46 29.17 0.41
C ALA A 130 -3.95 28.89 1.84
N TYR A 131 -2.98 29.66 2.34
CA TYR A 131 -2.51 29.59 3.73
C TYR A 131 -3.63 29.98 4.71
N ASP A 132 -4.36 31.05 4.45
CA ASP A 132 -5.45 31.50 5.32
C ASP A 132 -6.55 30.43 5.40
N GLU A 133 -6.98 29.88 4.25
CA GLU A 133 -7.93 28.76 4.19
C GLU A 133 -7.41 27.47 4.85
N LEU A 134 -6.10 27.25 4.83
CA LEU A 134 -5.46 26.12 5.51
C LEU A 134 -5.46 26.34 7.03
N TYR A 135 -5.09 27.53 7.51
CA TYR A 135 -5.08 27.87 8.92
C TYR A 135 -6.47 27.79 9.53
N THR A 136 -7.51 28.31 8.85
CA THR A 136 -8.90 28.15 9.31
C THR A 136 -9.33 26.69 9.40
N ARG A 137 -8.81 25.81 8.52
CA ARG A 137 -9.10 24.37 8.57
C ARG A 137 -8.34 23.61 9.65
N LEU A 138 -7.16 24.10 10.06
CA LEU A 138 -6.30 23.45 11.05
C LEU A 138 -6.93 23.40 12.46
N ASP A 139 -7.88 24.27 12.76
CA ASP A 139 -8.67 24.25 14.00
C ASP A 139 -9.71 23.11 14.06
N THR A 140 -9.85 22.33 12.97
CA THR A 140 -10.75 21.17 12.93
C THR A 140 -9.98 19.85 13.09
N ILE A 141 -10.66 18.81 13.59
CA ILE A 141 -10.11 17.44 13.71
C ILE A 141 -9.65 16.89 12.34
N GLU A 142 -10.26 17.34 11.24
CA GLU A 142 -9.85 17.00 9.88
C GLU A 142 -8.57 17.72 9.46
N GLY A 143 -8.38 18.98 9.89
CA GLY A 143 -7.19 19.79 9.63
C GLY A 143 -5.90 19.24 10.23
N GLN A 144 -5.97 18.56 11.39
CA GLN A 144 -4.79 17.89 11.97
C GLN A 144 -4.13 16.91 10.98
N LYS A 145 -4.93 16.22 10.13
CA LYS A 145 -4.38 15.31 9.09
C LYS A 145 -3.66 16.05 7.97
N ASP A 146 -4.04 17.30 7.72
CA ASP A 146 -3.43 18.16 6.70
C ASP A 146 -2.07 18.68 7.18
N LEU A 147 -1.93 18.97 8.47
CA LEU A 147 -0.63 19.27 9.10
C LEU A 147 0.35 18.11 8.94
N TYR A 148 -0.06 16.89 9.26
CA TYR A 148 0.77 15.69 9.05
C TYR A 148 1.07 15.42 7.56
N ARG A 149 0.20 15.86 6.64
CA ARG A 149 0.45 15.77 5.20
C ARG A 149 1.51 16.76 4.77
N LEU A 150 1.42 18.01 5.23
CA LEU A 150 2.39 19.08 4.96
C LEU A 150 3.76 18.78 5.57
N ALA A 151 3.81 18.29 6.81
CA ALA A 151 5.04 17.85 7.45
C ALA A 151 5.70 16.71 6.65
N ARG A 152 4.93 15.70 6.21
CA ARG A 152 5.42 14.62 5.34
C ARG A 152 5.79 15.07 3.93
N GLN A 153 5.25 16.19 3.46
CA GLN A 153 5.65 16.78 2.18
C GLN A 153 6.97 17.52 2.34
N ARG A 154 7.13 18.36 3.37
CA ARG A 154 8.39 19.05 3.68
C ARG A 154 9.53 18.07 3.97
N ASP A 155 9.26 16.98 4.69
CA ASP A 155 10.20 15.87 4.90
C ASP A 155 10.58 15.17 3.58
N ARG A 156 9.66 15.04 2.62
CA ARG A 156 9.95 14.48 1.28
C ARG A 156 10.72 15.45 0.39
N ASP A 157 10.42 16.74 0.47
CA ASP A 157 11.08 17.80 -0.30
C ASP A 157 12.51 18.06 0.22
N GLY A 158 12.78 17.78 1.49
CA GLY A 158 14.11 17.85 2.11
C GLY A 158 14.96 16.58 1.97
N LYS A 159 14.47 15.53 1.30
CA LYS A 159 15.25 14.32 1.01
C LYS A 159 15.88 14.41 -0.37
N ASP A 160 17.21 14.32 -0.43
CA ASP A 160 17.97 14.36 -1.68
C ASP A 160 17.64 13.22 -2.64
N VAL A 161 17.04 12.12 -2.15
CA VAL A 161 16.67 10.97 -2.97
C VAL A 161 15.23 10.55 -2.75
N GLN A 162 14.42 10.69 -3.82
CA GLN A 162 12.99 10.35 -3.82
C GLN A 162 12.68 9.05 -4.57
N GLN A 163 13.54 8.64 -5.51
CA GLN A 163 13.38 7.45 -6.34
C GLN A 163 14.74 6.85 -6.68
N VAL A 164 14.87 5.53 -6.57
CA VAL A 164 16.13 4.84 -6.89
C VAL A 164 16.03 4.07 -8.18
N ARG A 165 17.03 4.34 -9.03
CA ARG A 165 17.12 3.87 -10.40
C ARG A 165 18.32 2.94 -10.64
N VAL A 166 19.23 2.83 -9.69
CA VAL A 166 20.46 2.03 -9.78
C VAL A 166 20.65 1.26 -8.49
N ILE A 167 21.05 -0.01 -8.58
CA ILE A 167 21.26 -0.87 -7.40
C ILE A 167 22.54 -1.68 -7.50
N LYS A 168 23.11 -2.15 -6.38
CA LYS A 168 24.32 -3.00 -6.40
C LYS A 168 24.01 -4.49 -6.59
N ASP A 169 24.88 -5.20 -7.30
CA ASP A 169 24.86 -6.67 -7.41
C ASP A 169 25.45 -7.36 -6.15
N ARG A 170 25.68 -8.68 -6.20
CA ARG A 170 26.26 -9.45 -5.08
C ARG A 170 27.70 -9.05 -4.78
N ASP A 171 28.42 -8.62 -5.81
CA ASP A 171 29.83 -8.24 -5.75
C ASP A 171 30.03 -6.74 -5.49
N GLY A 172 28.93 -6.01 -5.23
CA GLY A 172 28.94 -4.58 -4.89
C GLY A 172 29.04 -3.63 -6.08
N ARG A 173 28.94 -4.12 -7.33
CA ARG A 173 29.00 -3.30 -8.55
C ARG A 173 27.63 -2.67 -8.83
N VAL A 174 27.63 -1.42 -9.29
CA VAL A 174 26.41 -0.66 -9.55
C VAL A 174 25.78 -1.07 -10.88
N LEU A 175 24.58 -1.65 -10.81
CA LEU A 175 23.71 -1.96 -11.92
C LEU A 175 22.92 -0.73 -12.34
N THR A 176 23.05 -0.36 -13.62
CA THR A 176 22.43 0.83 -14.20
C THR A 176 21.37 0.53 -15.26
N SER A 177 21.36 -0.70 -15.82
CA SER A 177 20.36 -1.15 -16.79
C SER A 177 19.08 -1.62 -16.10
N GLU A 178 17.93 -1.30 -16.68
CA GLU A 178 16.63 -1.59 -16.08
C GLU A 178 16.42 -3.10 -15.83
N GLU A 179 16.78 -3.95 -16.80
CA GLU A 179 16.66 -5.42 -16.70
C GLU A 179 17.51 -6.01 -15.57
N SER A 180 18.76 -5.57 -15.43
CA SER A 180 19.66 -6.08 -14.39
C SER A 180 19.22 -5.67 -13.00
N VAL A 181 18.68 -4.45 -12.86
CA VAL A 181 18.09 -3.96 -11.61
C VAL A 181 16.87 -4.81 -11.22
N GLN A 182 16.00 -5.14 -12.18
CA GLN A 182 14.82 -5.98 -11.92
C GLN A 182 15.22 -7.41 -11.50
N ARG A 183 16.17 -8.02 -12.20
CA ARG A 183 16.67 -9.38 -11.91
C ARG A 183 17.28 -9.48 -10.52
N ARG A 184 18.11 -8.50 -10.13
CA ARG A 184 18.78 -8.48 -8.83
C ARG A 184 17.80 -8.40 -7.65
N TRP A 185 16.68 -7.68 -7.81
CA TRP A 185 15.60 -7.65 -6.81
C TRP A 185 14.91 -9.01 -6.67
N LYS A 186 14.66 -9.71 -7.79
CA LYS A 186 14.06 -11.04 -7.80
C LYS A 186 14.93 -12.05 -7.04
N GLU A 187 16.20 -12.19 -7.43
CA GLU A 187 17.16 -13.11 -6.80
C GLU A 187 17.24 -12.92 -5.29
N TYR A 188 17.26 -11.65 -4.85
CA TYR A 188 17.37 -11.33 -3.43
C TYR A 188 16.23 -11.89 -2.58
N PHE A 189 15.00 -11.69 -3.05
CA PHE A 189 13.82 -12.10 -2.30
C PHE A 189 13.53 -13.58 -2.48
N GLU A 190 14.00 -14.21 -3.56
CA GLU A 190 13.92 -15.66 -3.73
C GLU A 190 14.80 -16.39 -2.71
N GLU A 191 16.06 -16.00 -2.52
CA GLU A 191 16.95 -16.69 -1.56
C GLU A 191 16.51 -16.49 -0.10
N LEU A 192 16.08 -15.27 0.25
CA LEU A 192 15.74 -14.89 1.61
C LEU A 192 14.59 -15.71 2.22
N MET A 193 13.70 -16.25 1.38
CA MET A 193 12.41 -16.82 1.79
C MET A 193 12.42 -18.36 1.88
N ASN A 194 13.56 -19.05 1.64
CA ASN A 194 13.61 -20.46 1.24
C ASN A 194 14.65 -21.39 1.97
N GLU A 195 14.76 -21.42 3.31
CA GLU A 195 15.60 -22.40 4.08
C GLU A 195 14.75 -23.39 4.94
N GLU A 196 15.20 -24.65 5.17
CA GLU A 196 14.37 -25.79 5.68
C GLU A 196 15.05 -26.69 6.78
N ASN A 197 14.24 -27.42 7.60
CA ASN A 197 14.61 -28.46 8.61
C ASN A 197 13.54 -29.59 8.75
N GLN A 198 13.87 -30.74 9.42
CA GLN A 198 13.09 -32.02 9.48
C GLN A 198 12.09 -32.19 10.67
N ARG A 199 11.19 -33.22 10.62
CA ARG A 199 9.73 -33.12 10.95
C ARG A 199 9.06 -34.28 11.74
N GLU A 200 7.88 -33.99 12.34
CA GLU A 200 6.89 -34.94 12.91
C GLU A 200 5.38 -34.55 12.70
N LYS A 201 4.43 -35.37 13.23
CA LYS A 201 3.03 -35.64 12.78
C LYS A 201 1.89 -34.71 13.26
N ARG A 202 0.72 -34.84 12.59
CA ARG A 202 -0.46 -33.94 12.55
C ARG A 202 -1.65 -34.42 13.42
N VAL A 203 -2.56 -33.50 13.79
CA VAL A 203 -3.82 -33.78 14.53
C VAL A 203 -4.99 -32.99 13.92
N GLU A 204 -6.13 -33.63 13.67
CA GLU A 204 -7.31 -32.99 13.06
C GLU A 204 -8.37 -32.55 14.09
N GLN A 205 -9.01 -31.39 13.85
CA GLN A 205 -10.10 -30.84 14.65
C GLN A 205 -11.16 -30.18 13.75
N LYS A 206 -12.44 -30.22 14.15
CA LYS A 206 -13.56 -29.62 13.42
C LYS A 206 -13.62 -28.09 13.65
N VAL A 207 -13.96 -27.33 12.61
CA VAL A 207 -14.03 -25.86 12.63
C VAL A 207 -15.43 -25.38 12.24
N ASP A 208 -15.97 -24.43 12.99
CA ASP A 208 -17.30 -23.84 12.75
C ASP A 208 -17.35 -22.90 11.52
N LYS A 209 -18.54 -22.76 10.94
CA LYS A 209 -18.80 -21.80 9.86
C LYS A 209 -18.60 -20.36 10.31
N ILE A 210 -18.20 -19.49 9.39
CA ILE A 210 -18.02 -18.05 9.57
C ILE A 210 -19.37 -17.36 9.66
N ARG A 211 -19.55 -16.53 10.70
CA ARG A 211 -20.78 -15.77 10.94
C ARG A 211 -20.70 -14.39 10.31
N LYS A 212 -21.84 -13.86 9.85
CA LYS A 212 -21.97 -12.50 9.28
C LYS A 212 -21.40 -11.42 10.21
N ASP A 213 -21.54 -11.57 11.53
CA ASP A 213 -21.03 -10.60 12.50
C ASP A 213 -19.50 -10.50 12.51
N GLU A 214 -18.79 -11.60 12.23
CA GLU A 214 -17.33 -11.61 12.15
C GLU A 214 -16.86 -10.80 10.94
N VAL A 215 -17.52 -11.01 9.80
CA VAL A 215 -17.29 -10.27 8.56
C VAL A 215 -17.62 -8.78 8.74
N ARG A 216 -18.75 -8.46 9.37
CA ARG A 216 -19.14 -7.06 9.66
C ARG A 216 -18.11 -6.36 10.55
N LYS A 217 -17.60 -7.04 11.58
CA LYS A 217 -16.53 -6.53 12.45
C LYS A 217 -15.22 -6.31 11.68
N ALA A 218 -14.84 -7.25 10.81
CA ALA A 218 -13.64 -7.12 9.97
C ALA A 218 -13.74 -5.93 9.01
N LEU A 219 -14.90 -5.78 8.35
CA LEU A 219 -15.18 -4.69 7.40
C LEU A 219 -15.16 -3.31 8.07
N LYS A 220 -15.74 -3.19 9.28
CA LYS A 220 -15.72 -1.94 10.06
C LYS A 220 -14.29 -1.53 10.43
N ARG A 221 -13.41 -2.48 10.73
CA ARG A 221 -12.01 -2.23 11.11
C ARG A 221 -11.11 -1.85 9.93
N MET A 222 -11.52 -2.07 8.67
CA MET A 222 -10.68 -1.73 7.52
C MET A 222 -10.62 -0.22 7.32
N LYS A 223 -9.43 0.32 7.06
CA LYS A 223 -9.25 1.76 6.80
C LYS A 223 -9.61 2.09 5.37
N SER A 224 -10.31 3.21 5.16
CA SER A 224 -10.62 3.71 3.82
C SER A 224 -9.43 4.52 3.28
N GLY A 225 -9.02 4.28 2.03
CA GLY A 225 -7.94 5.04 1.37
C GLY A 225 -6.58 4.35 1.32
N GLU A 226 -6.52 3.06 1.67
CA GLU A 226 -5.34 2.22 1.39
C GLU A 226 -5.18 1.96 -0.11
N ALA A 227 -3.93 1.69 -0.52
CA ALA A 227 -3.59 1.41 -1.91
C ALA A 227 -4.12 0.04 -2.32
N VAL A 228 -4.84 0.01 -3.45
CA VAL A 228 -5.53 -1.19 -3.94
C VAL A 228 -4.54 -2.22 -4.48
N GLY A 229 -4.83 -3.49 -4.23
CA GLY A 229 -4.13 -4.62 -4.82
C GLY A 229 -4.37 -4.77 -6.33
N PRO A 230 -3.87 -5.86 -6.95
CA PRO A 230 -4.01 -6.11 -8.39
C PRO A 230 -5.46 -6.30 -8.87
N ASP A 231 -6.37 -6.70 -7.98
CA ASP A 231 -7.78 -6.95 -8.29
C ASP A 231 -8.60 -5.68 -8.58
N ASP A 232 -8.03 -4.50 -8.33
CA ASP A 232 -8.64 -3.16 -8.46
C ASP A 232 -10.00 -3.03 -7.74
N ILE A 233 -10.22 -3.78 -6.65
CA ILE A 233 -11.44 -3.68 -5.82
C ILE A 233 -11.08 -3.13 -4.43
N PRO A 234 -11.23 -1.81 -4.19
CA PRO A 234 -10.96 -1.23 -2.89
C PRO A 234 -12.04 -1.60 -1.88
N VAL A 235 -11.67 -1.60 -0.60
CA VAL A 235 -12.61 -1.80 0.52
C VAL A 235 -13.81 -0.84 0.52
N LYS A 236 -13.69 0.32 -0.14
CA LYS A 236 -14.82 1.25 -0.31
C LYS A 236 -15.98 0.64 -1.07
N VAL A 237 -15.73 -0.28 -2.01
CA VAL A 237 -16.78 -1.04 -2.70
C VAL A 237 -17.57 -1.83 -1.68
N TRP A 238 -16.89 -2.63 -0.86
CA TRP A 238 -17.54 -3.44 0.19
C TRP A 238 -18.29 -2.59 1.22
N LYS A 239 -17.73 -1.44 1.62
CA LYS A 239 -18.43 -0.50 2.51
C LYS A 239 -19.64 0.15 1.85
N CYS A 240 -19.54 0.49 0.56
CA CYS A 240 -20.67 1.00 -0.19
C CYS A 240 -21.76 -0.08 -0.28
N LEU A 241 -21.45 -1.33 -0.58
CA LEU A 241 -22.47 -2.39 -0.70
C LEU A 241 -23.18 -2.77 0.61
N GLY A 242 -22.61 -2.43 1.78
CA GLY A 242 -23.27 -2.60 3.07
C GLY A 242 -23.59 -4.07 3.39
N GLU A 243 -24.82 -4.37 3.78
CA GLU A 243 -25.22 -5.73 4.16
C GLU A 243 -25.11 -6.73 3.00
N ALA A 244 -25.39 -6.33 1.75
CA ALA A 244 -25.21 -7.22 0.60
C ALA A 244 -23.75 -7.72 0.46
N ALA A 245 -22.77 -6.88 0.80
CA ALA A 245 -21.37 -7.32 0.87
C ALA A 245 -21.11 -8.26 2.03
N VAL A 246 -21.74 -8.04 3.20
CA VAL A 246 -21.59 -8.95 4.35
C VAL A 246 -22.12 -10.34 3.99
N GLU A 247 -23.24 -10.42 3.28
CA GLU A 247 -23.83 -11.70 2.85
C GLU A 247 -22.92 -12.46 1.87
N LEU A 248 -22.49 -11.79 0.78
CA LEU A 248 -21.53 -12.36 -0.18
C LEU A 248 -20.27 -12.83 0.53
N LEU A 249 -19.58 -11.90 1.22
CA LEU A 249 -18.28 -12.19 1.81
C LEU A 249 -18.38 -13.33 2.82
N THR A 250 -19.50 -13.45 3.53
CA THR A 250 -19.75 -14.60 4.42
C THR A 250 -19.90 -15.90 3.64
N GLY A 251 -20.66 -15.91 2.54
CA GLY A 251 -20.79 -17.07 1.65
C GLY A 251 -19.43 -17.49 1.07
N LEU A 252 -18.73 -16.54 0.46
CA LEU A 252 -17.40 -16.72 -0.12
C LEU A 252 -16.39 -17.24 0.91
N PHE A 253 -16.29 -16.62 2.08
CA PHE A 253 -15.35 -17.05 3.12
C PHE A 253 -15.68 -18.44 3.67
N ASN A 254 -16.96 -18.81 3.75
CA ASN A 254 -17.33 -20.18 4.12
C ASN A 254 -16.96 -21.19 3.04
N LYS A 255 -17.09 -20.85 1.74
CA LYS A 255 -16.61 -21.71 0.64
C LYS A 255 -15.10 -21.87 0.65
N VAL A 256 -14.36 -20.78 0.87
CA VAL A 256 -12.89 -20.84 1.03
C VAL A 256 -12.51 -21.67 2.24
N LEU A 257 -13.22 -21.52 3.36
CA LEU A 257 -12.99 -22.34 4.55
C LEU A 257 -13.31 -23.81 4.28
N GLU A 258 -14.40 -24.12 3.58
CA GLU A 258 -14.83 -25.49 3.28
C GLU A 258 -13.88 -26.21 2.33
N SER A 259 -13.53 -25.57 1.21
CA SER A 259 -12.60 -26.09 0.20
C SER A 259 -11.13 -26.00 0.61
N GLU A 260 -10.82 -25.18 1.62
CA GLU A 260 -9.47 -24.83 2.05
C GLU A 260 -8.62 -24.21 0.93
N ARG A 261 -9.29 -23.62 -0.07
CA ARG A 261 -8.68 -22.99 -1.25
C ARG A 261 -9.27 -21.60 -1.48
N MET A 262 -8.39 -20.60 -1.58
CA MET A 262 -8.80 -19.25 -1.96
C MET A 262 -8.84 -19.06 -3.48
N PRO A 263 -9.56 -18.03 -3.97
CA PRO A 263 -9.53 -17.64 -5.37
C PRO A 263 -8.12 -17.35 -5.88
N GLU A 264 -7.80 -17.81 -7.09
CA GLU A 264 -6.47 -17.64 -7.69
C GLU A 264 -6.09 -16.16 -7.89
N GLU A 265 -7.06 -15.28 -8.13
CA GLU A 265 -6.83 -13.84 -8.25
C GLU A 265 -6.24 -13.23 -6.96
N TRP A 266 -6.57 -13.77 -5.78
CA TRP A 266 -6.05 -13.27 -4.49
C TRP A 266 -4.57 -13.60 -4.31
N ARG A 267 -4.04 -14.59 -5.02
CA ARG A 267 -2.62 -14.99 -4.95
C ARG A 267 -1.68 -13.96 -5.59
N ARG A 268 -2.22 -13.02 -6.39
CA ARG A 268 -1.44 -11.97 -7.06
C ARG A 268 -1.24 -10.78 -6.13
N SER A 269 -0.06 -10.19 -6.17
CA SER A 269 0.26 -9.00 -5.37
C SER A 269 1.26 -8.07 -6.03
N VAL A 270 1.30 -6.82 -5.58
CA VAL A 270 2.30 -5.83 -6.02
C VAL A 270 3.20 -5.44 -4.86
N LEU A 271 4.50 -5.72 -4.96
CA LEU A 271 5.50 -5.29 -4.01
C LEU A 271 6.00 -3.88 -4.37
N VAL A 272 5.90 -2.94 -3.43
CA VAL A 272 6.41 -1.57 -3.57
C VAL A 272 7.59 -1.39 -2.62
N PRO A 273 8.83 -1.20 -3.11
CA PRO A 273 9.98 -0.97 -2.27
C PRO A 273 9.94 0.44 -1.67
N ILE A 274 10.03 0.53 -0.35
CA ILE A 274 10.04 1.79 0.41
C ILE A 274 11.40 1.93 1.09
N PHE A 275 12.13 3.01 0.79
CA PHE A 275 13.44 3.25 1.37
C PHE A 275 13.35 3.48 2.89
N LYS A 276 14.22 2.83 3.67
CA LYS A 276 14.22 2.90 5.15
C LYS A 276 14.82 4.21 5.71
N ASN A 277 15.22 5.15 4.85
CA ASN A 277 15.96 6.37 5.23
C ASN A 277 17.26 6.07 6.00
N LYS A 278 17.90 4.92 5.74
CA LYS A 278 19.15 4.51 6.38
C LYS A 278 20.04 3.75 5.38
N GLY A 279 21.33 4.02 5.42
CA GLY A 279 22.33 3.39 4.56
C GLY A 279 22.31 3.93 3.12
N GLU A 280 23.07 3.27 2.24
CA GLU A 280 23.14 3.64 0.83
C GLU A 280 21.82 3.41 0.11
N VAL A 281 21.39 4.45 -0.59
CA VAL A 281 20.10 4.50 -1.29
C VAL A 281 20.05 3.52 -2.47
N GLN A 282 21.20 3.18 -3.05
CA GLN A 282 21.33 2.21 -4.14
C GLN A 282 21.32 0.75 -3.64
N SER A 283 21.44 0.51 -2.33
CA SER A 283 21.46 -0.86 -1.83
C SER A 283 20.04 -1.40 -1.61
N CYS A 284 19.74 -2.57 -2.17
CA CYS A 284 18.45 -3.24 -2.04
C CYS A 284 18.06 -3.55 -0.59
N SER A 285 19.04 -3.92 0.25
CA SER A 285 18.81 -4.29 1.65
C SER A 285 18.24 -3.14 2.51
N ASN A 286 18.45 -1.90 2.04
CA ASN A 286 17.97 -0.69 2.70
C ASN A 286 16.52 -0.32 2.35
N TYR A 287 15.81 -1.18 1.61
CA TYR A 287 14.38 -1.02 1.35
C TYR A 287 13.54 -2.00 2.17
N ARG A 288 12.29 -1.62 2.35
CA ARG A 288 11.21 -2.49 2.83
C ARG A 288 10.26 -2.77 1.68
N GLY A 289 10.13 -4.03 1.28
CA GLY A 289 9.09 -4.45 0.34
C GLY A 289 7.72 -4.37 1.01
N THR A 290 6.85 -3.48 0.53
CA THR A 290 5.46 -3.40 1.00
C THR A 290 4.56 -4.08 0.00
N LYS A 291 3.97 -5.21 0.38
CA LYS A 291 3.09 -6.02 -0.47
C LYS A 291 1.68 -5.40 -0.46
N LEU A 292 1.19 -5.02 -1.64
CA LEU A 292 -0.19 -4.61 -1.88
C LEU A 292 -0.98 -5.84 -2.34
N MET A 293 -1.97 -6.24 -1.55
CA MET A 293 -2.79 -7.43 -1.76
C MET A 293 -4.25 -7.03 -2.02
N SER A 294 -5.06 -7.99 -2.47
CA SER A 294 -6.51 -7.80 -2.59
C SER A 294 -7.09 -7.35 -1.25
N HIS A 295 -7.92 -6.30 -1.26
CA HIS A 295 -8.61 -5.87 -0.04
C HIS A 295 -9.61 -6.92 0.45
N THR A 296 -10.10 -7.77 -0.45
CA THR A 296 -10.99 -8.89 -0.12
C THR A 296 -10.21 -10.01 0.59
N MET A 297 -9.01 -10.33 0.10
CA MET A 297 -8.08 -11.21 0.81
C MET A 297 -7.73 -10.66 2.21
N MET A 298 -7.46 -9.35 2.33
CA MET A 298 -7.20 -8.75 3.65
C MET A 298 -8.39 -8.84 4.61
N LEU A 299 -9.63 -8.81 4.09
CA LEU A 299 -10.82 -9.05 4.90
C LEU A 299 -10.88 -10.51 5.38
N TRP A 300 -10.57 -11.46 4.50
CA TRP A 300 -10.45 -12.88 4.84
C TRP A 300 -9.39 -13.12 5.92
N GLU A 301 -8.18 -12.60 5.73
CA GLU A 301 -7.07 -12.68 6.70
C GLU A 301 -7.47 -12.14 8.08
N ARG A 302 -8.22 -11.04 8.12
CA ARG A 302 -8.70 -10.45 9.39
C ARG A 302 -9.73 -11.31 10.09
N VAL A 303 -10.60 -12.00 9.35
CA VAL A 303 -11.56 -12.94 9.94
C VAL A 303 -10.82 -14.14 10.52
N VAL A 304 -9.88 -14.71 9.77
CA VAL A 304 -9.05 -15.83 10.23
C VAL A 304 -8.19 -15.44 11.44
N GLU A 305 -7.50 -14.30 11.39
CA GLU A 305 -6.69 -13.77 12.52
C GLU A 305 -7.54 -13.60 13.78
N ALA A 306 -8.73 -13.02 13.66
CA ALA A 306 -9.61 -12.80 14.81
C ALA A 306 -10.08 -14.11 15.47
N ARG A 307 -10.13 -15.21 14.71
CA ARG A 307 -10.41 -16.55 15.24
C ARG A 307 -9.18 -17.19 15.86
N LEU A 308 -8.04 -17.16 15.16
CA LEU A 308 -6.75 -17.66 15.66
C LEU A 308 -6.36 -16.99 16.99
N ARG A 309 -6.63 -15.69 17.12
CA ARG A 309 -6.37 -14.91 18.34
C ARG A 309 -7.09 -15.43 19.58
N LYS A 310 -8.20 -16.17 19.41
CA LYS A 310 -8.94 -16.79 20.53
C LYS A 310 -8.38 -18.15 20.93
N VAL A 311 -7.62 -18.78 20.05
CA VAL A 311 -7.05 -20.13 20.25
C VAL A 311 -5.62 -20.04 20.75
N VAL A 312 -4.84 -19.10 20.21
CA VAL A 312 -3.43 -18.94 20.56
C VAL A 312 -3.27 -18.12 21.83
N GLU A 313 -2.63 -18.72 22.83
CA GLU A 313 -2.18 -18.02 24.02
C GLU A 313 -0.90 -17.23 23.72
N ILE A 314 -0.93 -15.93 23.97
CA ILE A 314 0.21 -15.04 23.75
C ILE A 314 0.67 -14.53 25.11
N CYS A 315 1.99 -14.66 25.35
CA CYS A 315 2.68 -14.17 26.53
C CYS A 315 2.26 -12.73 26.90
N GLU A 316 2.00 -12.47 28.20
CA GLU A 316 1.55 -11.15 28.66
C GLU A 316 2.60 -10.06 28.45
N GLN A 317 3.87 -10.42 28.39
CA GLN A 317 4.98 -9.52 28.12
C GLN A 317 5.11 -9.16 26.63
N GLN A 318 4.24 -9.68 25.76
CA GLN A 318 4.14 -9.23 24.38
C GLN A 318 3.32 -7.93 24.32
N TYR A 319 3.95 -6.87 23.81
CA TYR A 319 3.31 -5.56 23.59
C TYR A 319 3.03 -5.28 22.11
N GLY A 320 3.92 -5.75 21.22
CA GLY A 320 3.79 -5.57 19.78
C GLY A 320 2.56 -6.27 19.22
N PHE A 321 1.79 -5.57 18.38
CA PHE A 321 0.58 -6.08 17.72
C PHE A 321 -0.53 -6.57 18.68
N MET A 322 -0.46 -6.21 19.96
CA MET A 322 -1.48 -6.54 20.96
C MET A 322 -2.50 -5.42 21.10
N SER A 323 -3.79 -5.78 21.14
CA SER A 323 -4.85 -4.82 21.38
C SER A 323 -4.69 -4.20 22.78
N ARG A 324 -4.86 -2.88 22.88
CA ARG A 324 -4.74 -2.10 24.12
C ARG A 324 -3.34 -2.12 24.76
N LYS A 325 -2.30 -2.52 24.03
CA LYS A 325 -0.91 -2.35 24.42
C LYS A 325 -0.18 -1.49 23.40
N SER A 326 0.76 -0.70 23.87
CA SER A 326 1.54 0.24 23.09
C SER A 326 3.02 0.14 23.47
N THR A 327 3.88 0.73 22.65
CA THR A 327 5.31 0.84 22.95
C THR A 327 5.55 1.64 24.24
N THR A 328 4.67 2.59 24.57
CA THR A 328 4.74 3.37 25.81
C THR A 328 4.63 2.48 27.04
N ASP A 329 3.75 1.49 27.01
CA ASP A 329 3.56 0.56 28.14
C ASP A 329 4.82 -0.29 28.37
N ALA A 330 5.47 -0.75 27.30
CA ALA A 330 6.73 -1.49 27.37
C ALA A 330 7.87 -0.61 27.93
N ILE A 331 7.96 0.64 27.47
CA ILE A 331 8.96 1.61 27.98
C ILE A 331 8.71 1.90 29.46
N PHE A 332 7.45 2.06 29.86
CA PHE A 332 7.08 2.31 31.25
C PHE A 332 7.46 1.13 32.15
N ALA A 333 7.17 -0.10 31.75
CA ALA A 333 7.57 -1.29 32.49
C ALA A 333 9.10 -1.39 32.65
N LEU A 334 9.86 -1.07 31.60
CA LEU A 334 11.33 -1.02 31.68
C LEU A 334 11.81 0.08 32.63
N ARG A 335 11.19 1.27 32.62
CA ARG A 335 11.54 2.37 33.53
C ARG A 335 11.33 1.99 35.00
N ILE A 336 10.21 1.36 35.34
CA ILE A 336 9.96 0.88 36.71
C ILE A 336 11.04 -0.11 37.14
N LEU A 337 11.46 -1.02 36.26
CA LEU A 337 12.54 -1.95 36.55
C LEU A 337 13.87 -1.21 36.81
N MET A 338 14.18 -0.20 36.00
CA MET A 338 15.39 0.61 36.20
C MET A 338 15.37 1.35 37.54
N GLU A 339 14.24 1.97 37.90
CA GLU A 339 14.06 2.68 39.17
C GLU A 339 14.21 1.74 40.36
N LYS A 340 13.51 0.60 40.35
CA LYS A 340 13.54 -0.38 41.45
C LYS A 340 14.94 -0.95 41.72
N TYR A 341 15.71 -1.23 40.66
CA TYR A 341 17.08 -1.74 40.79
C TYR A 341 18.06 -0.62 41.20
N GLY A 342 17.83 0.61 40.72
CA GLY A 342 18.55 1.81 41.15
C GLY A 342 18.40 2.08 42.65
N ASP A 343 17.17 2.10 43.15
CA ASP A 343 16.87 2.31 44.58
C ASP A 343 17.45 1.19 45.46
N GLY A 344 17.46 -0.03 44.95
CA GLY A 344 18.03 -1.18 45.65
C GLY A 344 19.56 -1.29 45.58
N GLN A 345 20.26 -0.34 44.94
CA GLN A 345 21.69 -0.39 44.62
C GLN A 345 22.13 -1.72 43.96
N ARG A 346 21.29 -2.26 43.08
CA ARG A 346 21.58 -3.49 42.33
C ARG A 346 21.84 -3.15 40.87
N GLU A 347 22.81 -3.85 40.28
CA GLU A 347 23.09 -3.71 38.86
C GLU A 347 21.95 -4.33 38.01
N LEU A 348 21.54 -3.61 36.97
CA LEU A 348 20.57 -4.06 35.98
C LEU A 348 21.26 -4.09 34.60
N HIS A 349 21.38 -5.27 34.01
CA HIS A 349 21.89 -5.43 32.65
C HIS A 349 20.73 -5.64 31.67
N CYS A 350 20.68 -4.84 30.60
CA CYS A 350 19.67 -4.94 29.55
C CYS A 350 20.29 -5.44 28.24
N VAL A 351 19.74 -6.51 27.66
CA VAL A 351 20.17 -7.07 26.38
C VAL A 351 19.10 -6.79 25.31
N PHE A 352 19.46 -6.03 24.28
CA PHE A 352 18.57 -5.70 23.18
C PHE A 352 18.84 -6.61 21.98
N VAL A 353 17.93 -7.54 21.72
CA VAL A 353 18.00 -8.46 20.57
C VAL A 353 17.08 -7.96 19.46
N ASN A 354 17.59 -7.89 18.23
CA ASN A 354 16.81 -7.51 17.06
C ASN A 354 17.00 -8.51 15.93
N LEU A 355 15.89 -8.99 15.38
CA LEU A 355 15.89 -9.96 14.27
C LEU A 355 16.00 -9.23 12.93
N GLU A 356 16.97 -9.62 12.11
CA GLU A 356 17.13 -9.05 10.77
C GLU A 356 16.06 -9.59 9.82
N LYS A 357 15.25 -8.70 9.23
CA LYS A 357 14.19 -9.04 8.27
C LYS A 357 13.24 -10.14 8.76
N ALA A 358 12.79 -10.00 10.00
CA ALA A 358 12.01 -11.02 10.71
C ALA A 358 10.86 -11.61 9.87
N TYR A 359 10.08 -10.80 9.16
CA TYR A 359 8.96 -11.29 8.33
C TYR A 359 9.39 -12.04 7.07
N ASP A 360 10.51 -11.64 6.48
CA ASP A 360 10.99 -12.20 5.22
C ASP A 360 11.78 -13.51 5.46
N ARG A 361 12.34 -13.69 6.68
CA ARG A 361 13.17 -14.86 7.04
C ARG A 361 12.44 -15.93 7.86
N VAL A 362 11.13 -15.81 8.14
CA VAL A 362 10.43 -16.85 8.92
C VAL A 362 10.31 -18.12 8.07
N PRO A 363 10.88 -19.27 8.50
CA PRO A 363 10.64 -20.54 7.84
C PRO A 363 9.16 -20.91 7.94
N ARG A 364 8.50 -21.14 6.79
CA ARG A 364 7.04 -21.38 6.77
C ARG A 364 6.66 -22.65 7.53
N GLU A 365 7.50 -23.67 7.51
CA GLU A 365 7.25 -24.91 8.24
C GLU A 365 7.28 -24.70 9.76
N GLU A 366 8.16 -23.82 10.26
CA GLU A 366 8.14 -23.41 11.67
C GLU A 366 6.85 -22.68 12.02
N LEU A 367 6.29 -21.89 11.09
CA LEU A 367 4.98 -21.26 11.30
C LEU A 367 3.88 -22.33 11.46
N TRP A 368 3.86 -23.36 10.61
CA TRP A 368 2.88 -24.45 10.73
C TRP A 368 3.07 -25.24 12.02
N TYR A 369 4.31 -25.51 12.40
CA TYR A 369 4.65 -26.17 13.65
C TYR A 369 4.18 -25.35 14.86
N CYS A 370 4.48 -24.05 14.89
CA CYS A 370 4.03 -23.15 15.95
C CYS A 370 2.50 -23.12 16.04
N MET A 371 1.79 -23.04 14.90
CA MET A 371 0.33 -23.09 14.88
C MET A 371 -0.20 -24.39 15.48
N ARG A 372 0.34 -25.55 15.08
CA ARG A 372 -0.07 -26.86 15.62
C ARG A 372 0.24 -26.98 17.11
N LYS A 373 1.42 -26.54 17.56
CA LYS A 373 1.83 -26.52 18.97
C LYS A 373 0.91 -25.63 19.81
N SER A 374 0.44 -24.52 19.25
CA SER A 374 -0.58 -23.65 19.84
C SER A 374 -2.01 -24.19 19.72
N ARG A 375 -2.18 -25.49 19.41
CA ARG A 375 -3.48 -26.19 19.32
C ARG A 375 -4.43 -25.60 18.28
N VAL A 376 -3.91 -24.95 17.25
CA VAL A 376 -4.71 -24.48 16.11
C VAL A 376 -5.17 -25.68 15.30
N ALA A 377 -6.47 -25.75 15.01
CA ALA A 377 -7.04 -26.80 14.17
C ALA A 377 -6.34 -26.87 12.80
N GLU A 378 -6.05 -28.10 12.32
CA GLU A 378 -5.30 -28.32 11.06
C GLU A 378 -5.98 -27.63 9.87
N LYS A 379 -7.31 -27.51 9.88
CA LYS A 379 -8.06 -26.77 8.86
C LYS A 379 -7.62 -25.31 8.72
N TYR A 380 -7.34 -24.61 9.83
CA TYR A 380 -6.76 -23.26 9.74
C TYR A 380 -5.30 -23.29 9.28
N VAL A 381 -4.53 -24.32 9.66
CA VAL A 381 -3.16 -24.49 9.17
C VAL A 381 -3.17 -24.63 7.65
N ARG A 382 -4.04 -25.46 7.08
CA ARG A 382 -4.19 -25.65 5.62
C ARG A 382 -4.67 -24.39 4.91
N VAL A 383 -5.63 -23.67 5.49
CA VAL A 383 -6.07 -22.35 4.98
C VAL A 383 -4.92 -21.34 4.95
N VAL A 384 -4.11 -21.26 6.01
CA VAL A 384 -2.97 -20.33 6.03
C VAL A 384 -1.87 -20.83 5.10
N GLN A 385 -1.61 -22.14 5.01
CA GLN A 385 -0.71 -22.72 4.00
C GLN A 385 -1.10 -22.30 2.59
N ASP A 386 -2.40 -22.41 2.27
CA ASP A 386 -2.93 -21.98 0.98
C ASP A 386 -2.65 -20.49 0.71
N MET A 387 -2.64 -19.61 1.72
CA MET A 387 -2.25 -18.17 1.57
C MET A 387 -0.80 -17.97 1.11
N TYR A 388 0.09 -18.88 1.48
CA TYR A 388 1.49 -18.81 1.11
C TYR A 388 1.81 -19.60 -0.17
N GLU A 389 1.00 -20.60 -0.52
CA GLU A 389 1.16 -21.40 -1.73
C GLU A 389 0.83 -20.61 -3.01
N ARG A 390 1.62 -20.86 -4.07
CA ARG A 390 1.36 -20.34 -5.43
C ARG A 390 1.18 -18.81 -5.52
N SER A 391 1.64 -18.08 -4.52
CA SER A 391 1.64 -16.62 -4.47
C SER A 391 2.52 -16.07 -5.61
N ARG A 392 2.00 -15.09 -6.35
CA ARG A 392 2.70 -14.44 -7.45
C ARG A 392 2.82 -12.95 -7.19
N THR A 393 4.00 -12.40 -7.43
CA THR A 393 4.30 -11.02 -7.08
C THR A 393 4.98 -10.31 -8.24
N VAL A 394 4.60 -9.06 -8.46
CA VAL A 394 5.34 -8.12 -9.31
C VAL A 394 5.91 -7.02 -8.43
N ALA A 395 7.16 -6.62 -8.62
CA ALA A 395 7.71 -5.46 -7.94
C ALA A 395 7.46 -4.20 -8.80
N ARG A 396 6.83 -3.18 -8.21
CA ARG A 396 6.58 -1.88 -8.85
C ARG A 396 7.59 -0.87 -8.33
N CYS A 397 8.52 -0.47 -9.19
CA CYS A 397 9.51 0.56 -8.89
C CYS A 397 9.29 1.82 -9.75
N ALA A 398 10.15 2.82 -9.58
CA ALA A 398 10.06 4.09 -10.33
C ALA A 398 10.30 3.95 -11.84
N VAL A 399 10.94 2.85 -12.25
CA VAL A 399 11.31 2.57 -13.64
C VAL A 399 10.20 1.79 -14.36
N GLY A 400 9.44 0.96 -13.62
CA GLY A 400 8.37 0.16 -14.20
C GLY A 400 7.92 -0.94 -13.23
N GLN A 401 7.24 -1.94 -13.77
CA GLN A 401 6.94 -3.18 -13.06
C GLN A 401 7.90 -4.28 -13.56
N THR A 402 8.34 -5.15 -12.66
CA THR A 402 9.09 -6.36 -13.02
C THR A 402 8.18 -7.37 -13.70
N GLU A 403 8.78 -8.38 -14.32
CA GLU A 403 8.09 -9.65 -14.59
C GLU A 403 7.52 -10.25 -13.29
N GLU A 404 6.45 -11.04 -13.45
CA GLU A 404 5.84 -11.78 -12.35
C GLU A 404 6.78 -12.89 -11.89
N PHE A 405 7.08 -12.91 -10.59
CA PHE A 405 7.84 -13.98 -9.97
C PHE A 405 6.99 -14.70 -8.92
N LYS A 406 7.19 -16.02 -8.83
CA LYS A 406 6.51 -16.85 -7.84
C LYS A 406 7.23 -16.70 -6.50
N VAL A 407 6.45 -16.64 -5.43
CA VAL A 407 6.94 -16.63 -4.04
C VAL A 407 6.84 -18.08 -3.56
N TYR A 408 7.82 -18.89 -3.97
CA TYR A 408 7.78 -20.34 -3.73
C TYR A 408 7.77 -20.71 -2.24
N SER A 409 7.13 -21.84 -1.94
CA SER A 409 7.51 -22.76 -0.87
C SER A 409 8.08 -23.99 -1.60
N ILE A 410 9.17 -24.57 -1.10
CA ILE A 410 10.02 -25.56 -1.79
C ILE A 410 9.30 -26.83 -2.29
N ARG A 411 8.01 -27.05 -1.96
CA ARG A 411 7.24 -28.18 -2.50
C ARG A 411 7.05 -28.19 -4.02
N ASP A 412 7.34 -27.10 -4.73
CA ASP A 412 7.17 -27.00 -6.19
C ASP A 412 8.45 -27.33 -7.01
N GLN A 413 9.53 -27.83 -6.38
CA GLN A 413 10.81 -28.15 -7.06
C GLN A 413 11.25 -29.62 -6.97
N LEU A 414 10.41 -30.50 -6.42
CA LEU A 414 10.51 -31.96 -6.56
C LEU A 414 9.26 -32.45 -7.28
#